data_AF-A0A0C2G7A9-F1
#
_entry.id   AF-A0A0C2G7A9-F1
#
_cell.length_a   1.000
_cell.length_b   1.000
_cell.length_c   1.000
_cell.angle_alpha   90.00
_cell.angle_beta   90.00
_cell.angle_gamma   90.00
#
_symmetry.space_group_name_H-M   'P 1'
#
loop_
_entity.id
_entity.type
_entity.pdbx_description
1 polymer ?
#
loop_
_entity_poly.entity_id
_entity_poly.type
_entity_poly.pdbx_seq_one_letter_code
_entity_poly.pdbx_strand_id
1 'polypeptide(L)'
;MVAGIDSSEINKEVLDACKCMILSDEQLRQVMAALHDSMEKGLKKGCPPIVGLDMIPSYVRAIPNGTEVGDFLALDLGGTNFRVLLIKLKGRDAEMIGKVYEIPQSIQRGTGEAKSEE
;
A
#
# COMPACT_ATOMS: atom_id res chain seq x y z
N MET A 1 19.33 18.16 0.71
CA MET A 1 20.26 18.09 1.86
C MET A 1 19.60 17.24 2.91
N VAL A 2 20.19 16.10 3.28
CA VAL A 2 19.76 15.36 4.47
C VAL A 2 20.27 16.19 5.65
N ALA A 3 19.36 16.77 6.44
CA ALA A 3 19.73 17.62 7.55
C ALA A 3 20.49 16.80 8.61
N GLY A 4 21.75 17.14 8.87
CA GLY A 4 22.48 16.70 10.07
C GLY A 4 23.74 15.85 9.87
N ILE A 5 24.18 15.57 8.64
CA ILE A 5 25.49 14.92 8.40
C ILE A 5 26.43 15.96 7.82
N ASP A 6 27.59 16.18 8.45
CA ASP A 6 28.66 16.97 7.86
C ASP A 6 29.12 16.27 6.58
N SER A 7 28.79 16.88 5.44
CA SER A 7 29.12 16.39 4.10
C SER A 7 30.63 16.21 3.85
N SER A 8 31.49 16.68 4.75
CA SER A 8 32.94 16.49 4.70
C SER A 8 33.40 15.05 5.03
N GLU A 9 32.58 14.23 5.70
CA GLU A 9 32.92 12.85 6.10
C GLU A 9 32.29 11.76 5.22
N ILE A 10 31.44 12.13 4.25
CA ILE A 10 30.71 11.14 3.44
C ILE A 10 31.55 10.72 2.24
N ASN A 11 31.71 9.40 2.05
CA ASN A 11 32.42 8.83 0.91
C ASN A 11 31.81 9.32 -0.42
N LYS A 12 32.65 9.97 -1.25
CA LYS A 12 32.27 10.56 -2.52
C LYS A 12 31.69 9.55 -3.52
N GLU A 13 32.22 8.32 -3.55
CA GLU A 13 31.70 7.25 -4.41
C GLU A 13 30.26 6.87 -4.01
N VAL A 14 29.95 6.86 -2.71
CA VAL A 14 28.61 6.60 -2.21
C VAL A 14 27.66 7.74 -2.55
N LEU A 15 28.11 9.00 -2.44
CA LEU A 15 27.31 10.16 -2.84
C LEU A 15 26.98 10.14 -4.33
N ASP A 16 27.97 9.84 -5.17
CA ASP A 16 27.79 9.78 -6.62
C ASP A 16 26.85 8.62 -7.00
N ALA A 17 26.99 7.45 -6.37
CA ALA A 17 26.10 6.31 -6.60
C ALA A 17 24.64 6.60 -6.19
N CYS A 18 24.43 7.36 -5.11
CA CYS A 18 23.10 7.70 -4.59
C CYS A 18 22.49 8.94 -5.26
N LYS A 19 23.23 9.67 -6.09
CA LYS A 19 22.81 10.94 -6.67
C LYS A 19 21.51 10.85 -7.47
N CYS A 20 21.27 9.72 -8.13
CA CYS A 20 20.04 9.46 -8.89
C CYS A 20 18.78 9.32 -8.02
N MET A 21 18.94 9.08 -6.70
CA MET A 21 17.83 8.99 -5.75
C MET A 21 17.43 10.36 -5.17
N ILE A 22 18.23 11.40 -5.41
CA ILE A 22 17.94 12.76 -4.97
C ILE A 22 17.07 13.43 -6.03
N LEU A 23 15.76 13.41 -5.81
CA LEU A 23 14.79 14.09 -6.69
C LEU A 23 14.67 15.57 -6.31
N SER A 24 14.72 16.44 -7.31
CA SER A 24 14.36 17.85 -7.16
C SER A 24 12.86 18.04 -7.05
N ASP A 25 12.44 19.18 -6.50
CA ASP A 25 11.02 19.57 -6.43
C ASP A 25 10.34 19.55 -7.82
N GLU A 26 11.07 19.93 -8.87
CA GLU A 26 10.55 19.88 -10.23
C GLU A 26 10.27 18.45 -10.69
N GLN A 27 11.19 17.52 -10.44
CA GLN A 27 10.99 16.10 -10.73
C GLN A 27 9.82 15.53 -9.91
N LEU A 28 9.70 15.91 -8.63
CA LEU A 28 8.58 15.48 -7.79
C LEU A 28 7.23 15.98 -8.32
N ARG A 29 7.15 17.23 -8.80
CA ARG A 29 5.94 17.77 -9.45
C ARG A 29 5.59 17.02 -10.72
N GLN A 30 6.59 16.65 -11.53
CA GLN A 30 6.38 15.83 -12.73
C GLN A 30 5.83 14.45 -12.41
N VAL A 31 6.37 13.79 -11.37
CA VAL A 31 5.86 12.49 -10.89
C VAL A 31 4.41 12.62 -10.41
N MET A 32 4.10 13.67 -9.64
CA MET A 32 2.74 13.93 -9.17
C MET A 32 1.75 14.14 -10.32
N ALA A 33 2.13 14.92 -11.34
CA ALA A 33 1.32 15.15 -12.53
C ALA A 33 1.08 13.85 -13.31
N ALA A 34 2.14 13.05 -13.53
CA ALA A 34 2.02 11.77 -14.22
C ALA A 34 1.14 10.76 -13.46
N LEU A 35 1.22 10.75 -12.12
CA LEU A 35 0.37 9.90 -11.27
C LEU A 35 -1.10 10.32 -11.39
N HIS A 36 -1.37 11.61 -11.28
CA HIS A 36 -2.72 12.18 -11.44
C HIS A 36 -3.33 11.83 -12.81
N ASP A 37 -2.58 12.05 -13.89
CA ASP A 37 -3.03 11.70 -15.25
C ASP A 37 -3.30 10.21 -15.41
N SER A 38 -2.54 9.35 -14.71
CA SER A 38 -2.72 7.90 -14.73
C SER A 38 -3.97 7.46 -13.97
N MET A 39 -4.32 8.14 -12.87
CA MET A 39 -5.59 7.95 -12.16
C MET A 39 -6.78 8.37 -13.02
N GLU A 40 -6.72 9.55 -13.64
CA GLU A 40 -7.78 10.05 -14.53
C GLU A 40 -8.02 9.13 -15.74
N LYS A 41 -6.96 8.54 -16.29
CA LYS A 41 -7.08 7.52 -17.34
C LYS A 41 -7.75 6.24 -16.81
N GLY A 42 -7.34 5.75 -15.65
CA GLY A 42 -7.90 4.57 -15.00
C GLY A 42 -9.40 4.64 -14.71
N LEU A 43 -9.89 5.83 -14.37
CA LEU A 43 -11.31 6.07 -14.09
C LEU A 43 -12.18 6.19 -15.35
N LYS A 44 -11.59 6.34 -16.54
CA LYS A 44 -12.36 6.47 -17.79
C LYS A 44 -12.90 5.12 -18.24
N LYS A 45 -14.20 5.08 -18.51
CA LYS A 45 -14.88 3.91 -19.05
C LYS A 45 -14.30 3.52 -20.41
N GLY A 46 -13.97 2.23 -20.58
CA GLY A 46 -13.49 1.69 -21.87
C GLY A 46 -12.01 1.93 -22.16
N CYS A 47 -11.23 2.40 -21.19
CA CYS A 47 -9.78 2.39 -21.30
C CYS A 47 -9.24 0.94 -21.28
N PRO A 48 -8.29 0.58 -22.17
CA PRO A 48 -7.64 -0.71 -22.11
C PRO A 48 -6.91 -0.92 -20.76
N PRO A 49 -6.77 -2.16 -20.27
CA PRO A 49 -6.12 -2.46 -18.97
C PRO A 49 -4.67 -1.96 -18.81
N ILE A 50 -4.03 -1.53 -19.89
CA ILE A 50 -2.62 -1.11 -19.94
C ILE A 50 -2.50 0.43 -19.86
N VAL A 51 -3.63 1.16 -19.88
CA VAL A 51 -3.63 2.62 -19.96
C VAL A 51 -3.95 3.25 -18.59
N GLY A 52 -2.92 3.46 -17.77
CA GLY A 52 -3.01 4.14 -16.48
C GLY A 52 -3.00 3.20 -15.28
N LEU A 53 -3.54 3.67 -14.15
CA LEU A 53 -3.73 2.83 -12.95
C LEU A 53 -5.10 2.14 -13.02
N ASP A 54 -5.23 0.94 -12.47
CA ASP A 54 -6.48 0.16 -12.58
C ASP A 54 -7.71 0.79 -11.89
N MET A 55 -7.48 1.62 -10.87
CA MET A 55 -8.53 2.35 -10.13
C MET A 55 -9.74 1.48 -9.74
N ILE A 56 -9.48 0.27 -9.25
CA ILE A 56 -10.49 -0.76 -8.94
C ILE A 56 -11.47 -0.25 -7.85
N PRO A 57 -12.79 -0.22 -8.09
CA PRO A 57 -13.77 0.19 -7.10
C PRO A 57 -13.84 -0.76 -5.90
N SER A 58 -13.63 -0.24 -4.68
CA SER A 58 -13.74 -1.01 -3.43
C SER A 58 -15.17 -1.18 -2.91
N TYR A 59 -16.14 -0.46 -3.51
CA TYR A 59 -17.54 -0.36 -3.07
C TYR A 59 -17.77 0.21 -1.66
N VAL A 60 -16.74 0.77 -1.01
CA VAL A 60 -16.87 1.57 0.21
C VAL A 60 -17.34 2.97 -0.17
N ARG A 61 -18.58 3.32 0.18
CA ARG A 61 -19.24 4.57 -0.26
C ARG A 61 -19.29 5.68 0.78
N ALA A 62 -18.93 5.38 2.02
CA ALA A 62 -18.91 6.32 3.13
C ALA A 62 -17.80 5.95 4.10
N ILE A 63 -17.26 6.95 4.77
CA ILE A 63 -16.35 6.78 5.90
C ILE A 63 -17.16 6.55 7.19
N PRO A 64 -16.62 5.79 8.16
CA PRO A 64 -17.27 5.61 9.45
C PRO A 64 -17.59 6.95 10.13
N ASN A 65 -18.76 7.06 10.76
CA ASN A 65 -19.23 8.29 11.39
C ASN A 65 -19.35 8.19 12.92
N GLY A 66 -19.00 7.04 13.50
CA GLY A 66 -19.03 6.79 14.94
C GLY A 66 -20.41 6.43 15.48
N THR A 67 -21.37 6.08 14.62
CA THR A 67 -22.67 5.49 15.03
C THR A 67 -22.68 3.97 14.86
N GLU A 68 -21.58 3.36 14.45
CA GLU A 68 -21.46 1.92 14.25
C GLU A 68 -21.52 1.20 15.59
N VAL A 69 -22.33 0.14 15.64
CA VAL A 69 -22.49 -0.69 16.83
C VAL A 69 -22.53 -2.16 16.44
N GLY A 70 -21.96 -3.02 17.27
CA GLY A 70 -21.99 -4.47 17.09
C GLY A 70 -20.63 -5.13 17.19
N ASP A 71 -20.67 -6.45 17.10
CA ASP A 71 -19.48 -7.30 17.18
C ASP A 71 -19.18 -7.84 15.78
N PHE A 72 -17.94 -7.60 15.32
CA PHE A 72 -17.48 -7.91 13.98
C PHE A 72 -16.23 -8.78 14.03
N LEU A 73 -16.10 -9.69 13.07
CA LEU A 73 -14.85 -10.37 12.82
C LEU A 73 -14.13 -9.70 11.66
N ALA A 74 -12.84 -9.41 11.85
CA ALA A 74 -11.95 -8.97 10.78
C ALA A 74 -10.81 -9.96 10.59
N LEU A 75 -10.50 -10.22 9.33
CA LEU A 75 -9.44 -11.11 8.88
C LEU A 75 -8.44 -10.30 8.07
N ASP A 76 -7.17 -10.32 8.48
CA ASP A 76 -6.08 -9.67 7.75
C ASP A 76 -5.06 -10.71 7.35
N LEU A 77 -4.92 -10.93 6.05
CA LEU A 77 -3.99 -11.88 5.47
C LEU A 77 -2.83 -11.12 4.83
N GLY A 78 -1.74 -10.99 5.58
CA GLY A 78 -0.47 -10.51 5.05
C GLY A 78 0.36 -11.63 4.43
N GLY A 79 1.55 -11.30 3.93
CA GLY A 79 2.47 -12.30 3.40
C GLY A 79 3.07 -13.22 4.46
N THR A 80 3.30 -12.71 5.68
CA THR A 80 3.95 -13.46 6.77
C THR A 80 2.98 -13.90 7.87
N ASN A 81 1.97 -13.07 8.13
CA ASN A 81 1.08 -13.21 9.28
C ASN A 81 -0.38 -13.15 8.83
N PHE A 82 -1.19 -14.00 9.44
CA PHE A 82 -2.64 -13.97 9.39
C PHE A 82 -3.18 -13.50 10.74
N ARG A 83 -4.00 -12.45 10.74
CA ARG A 83 -4.60 -11.90 11.96
C ARG A 83 -6.10 -12.13 11.96
N VAL A 84 -6.60 -12.64 13.09
CA VAL A 84 -8.03 -12.75 13.38
C VAL A 84 -8.35 -11.77 14.49
N LEU A 85 -9.31 -10.88 14.24
CA LEU A 85 -9.74 -9.83 15.17
C LEU A 85 -11.23 -9.97 15.46
N LEU A 86 -11.60 -9.92 16.74
CA LEU A 86 -12.94 -9.58 17.19
C LEU A 86 -12.96 -8.10 17.54
N ILE A 87 -13.78 -7.33 16.82
CA ILE A 87 -13.94 -5.89 16.97
C ILE A 87 -15.33 -5.65 17.56
N LYS A 88 -15.41 -5.01 18.73
CA LYS A 88 -16.67 -4.62 19.35
C LYS A 88 -16.82 -3.12 19.27
N LEU A 89 -17.80 -2.65 18.51
CA LEU A 89 -18.10 -1.24 18.31
C LEU A 89 -19.27 -0.81 19.20
N LYS A 90 -19.10 0.31 19.89
CA LYS A 90 -20.13 0.97 20.71
C LYS A 90 -20.14 2.47 20.38
N GLY A 91 -20.54 2.79 19.15
CA GLY A 91 -20.48 4.14 18.61
C GLY A 91 -19.04 4.59 18.41
N ARG A 92 -18.58 5.54 19.23
CA ARG A 92 -17.21 6.06 19.15
C ARG A 92 -16.17 5.21 19.89
N ASP A 93 -16.62 4.29 20.72
CA ASP A 93 -15.75 3.37 21.45
C ASP A 93 -15.55 2.08 20.66
N ALA A 94 -14.31 1.57 20.65
CA ALA A 94 -13.95 0.32 20.00
C ALA A 94 -13.05 -0.52 20.91
N GLU A 95 -13.42 -1.79 21.11
CA GLU A 95 -12.57 -2.81 21.74
C GLU A 95 -12.12 -3.80 20.66
N MET A 96 -10.84 -4.16 20.65
CA MET A 96 -10.27 -5.10 19.69
C MET A 96 -9.51 -6.21 20.42
N ILE A 97 -9.91 -7.45 20.17
CA ILE A 97 -9.25 -8.65 20.69
C ILE A 97 -8.71 -9.43 19.48
N GLY A 98 -7.40 -9.68 19.47
CA GLY A 98 -6.73 -10.25 18.30
C GLY A 98 -5.86 -11.44 18.62
N LYS A 99 -5.69 -12.31 17.61
CA LYS A 99 -4.65 -13.34 17.59
C LYS A 99 -3.94 -13.34 16.24
N VAL A 100 -2.63 -13.45 16.29
CA VAL A 100 -1.74 -13.54 15.12
C VAL A 100 -1.32 -14.99 14.93
N TYR A 101 -1.34 -15.44 13.68
CA TYR A 101 -0.88 -16.73 13.22
C TYR A 101 0.23 -16.53 12.19
N GLU A 102 1.35 -17.20 12.37
CA GLU A 102 2.40 -17.23 11.36
C GLU A 102 1.96 -18.11 10.19
N ILE A 103 2.16 -17.64 8.96
CA ILE A 103 1.85 -18.40 7.76
C ILE A 103 3.05 -19.31 7.43
N PRO A 104 2.87 -20.64 7.32
CA PRO A 104 3.96 -21.54 6.96
C PRO A 104 4.64 -21.17 5.63
N GLN A 105 5.97 -21.32 5.55
CA GLN A 105 6.73 -20.99 4.33
C GLN A 105 6.25 -21.74 3.07
N SER A 106 5.75 -22.96 3.23
CA SER A 106 5.17 -23.74 2.13
C SER A 106 3.95 -23.07 1.49
N ILE A 107 3.13 -22.39 2.31
CA ILE A 107 1.98 -21.62 1.84
C ILE A 107 2.43 -20.26 1.29
N GLN A 108 3.39 -19.59 1.94
CA GLN A 108 3.89 -18.29 1.48
C GLN A 108 4.52 -18.34 0.08
N ARG A 109 5.31 -19.40 -0.20
CA ARG A 109 6.02 -19.56 -1.48
C ARG A 109 5.16 -20.20 -2.57
N GLY A 110 4.11 -20.94 -2.18
CA GLY A 110 3.32 -21.77 -3.09
C GLY A 110 4.16 -22.88 -3.75
N THR A 111 3.57 -23.57 -4.73
CA THR A 111 4.25 -24.62 -5.52
C THR A 111 5.12 -24.06 -6.64
N GLY A 112 4.95 -22.78 -6.99
CA GLY A 112 5.69 -22.13 -8.09
C GLY A 112 5.27 -22.58 -9.49
N GLU A 113 4.14 -23.27 -9.64
CA GLU A 113 3.62 -23.65 -10.95
C GLU A 113 3.16 -22.40 -11.71
N ALA A 114 3.78 -22.13 -12.86
CA ALA A 114 3.39 -21.05 -13.74
C ALA A 114 1.95 -21.27 -14.22
N LYS A 115 1.09 -20.25 -14.08
CA LYS A 115 -0.23 -20.28 -14.71
C LYS A 115 -0.03 -20.37 -16.22
N SER A 116 -0.49 -21.47 -16.82
CA SER A 116 -0.73 -21.53 -18.26
C SER A 116 -1.76 -20.46 -18.62
N GLU A 117 -1.40 -19.53 -19.49
CA GLU A 117 -2.32 -18.53 -20.03
C GLU A 117 -3.47 -19.25 -20.77
N GLU A 118 -4.71 -18.99 -20.38
CA GLU A 118 -5.92 -19.19 -21.19
C GLU A 118 -6.36 -17.84 -21.77
#